data_AF-A0A942E327-F1
#
_entry.id   AF-A0A942E327-F1
#
_cell.length_a   1.000
_cell.length_b   1.000
_cell.length_c   1.000
_cell.angle_alpha   90.00
_cell.angle_beta   90.00
_cell.angle_gamma   90.00
#
_symmetry.space_group_name_H-M   'P 1'
#
loop_
_entity.id
_entity.type
_entity.pdbx_description
1 polymer ?
#
loop_
_entity_poly.entity_id
_entity_poly.type
_entity_poly.pdbx_seq_one_letter_code
_entity_poly.pdbx_strand_id
1 'polypeptide(L)'
;MARRFTSLLAGSAVNEALALKTEAAQLQAQASDQWAYYQAKGIKAVVLESQKAVLAGMQKPASADFERDLSRYKDEQQASQNRAQAFEQQRDEKNAVADDLIRRHHFFAYTVALLQVAIALGAVAALTRKRLAWLGSTALGLVGAGVFVWAVVAG
;
A
#
# COMPACT_ATOMS: atom_id res chain seq x y z
N MET A 1 -0.21 32.73 -15.30
CA MET A 1 0.43 31.58 -15.98
C MET A 1 1.02 30.54 -15.02
N ALA A 2 1.57 30.95 -13.86
CA ALA A 2 2.18 30.03 -12.88
C ALA A 2 1.25 28.94 -12.30
N ARG A 3 -0.05 29.21 -12.09
CA ARG A 3 -1.01 28.25 -11.54
C ARG A 3 -1.26 26.99 -12.39
N ARG A 4 -1.01 27.06 -13.71
CA ARG A 4 -1.23 25.91 -14.61
C ARG A 4 -0.07 24.92 -14.60
N PHE A 5 1.15 25.39 -14.34
CA PHE A 5 2.32 24.52 -14.23
C PHE A 5 2.29 23.71 -12.93
N THR A 6 1.90 24.34 -11.82
CA THR A 6 1.78 23.64 -10.54
C THR A 6 0.69 22.59 -10.53
N SER A 7 -0.45 22.81 -11.21
CA SER A 7 -1.50 21.79 -11.33
C SER A 7 -1.10 20.62 -12.24
N LEU A 8 -0.31 20.87 -13.29
CA LEU A 8 0.20 19.82 -14.17
C LEU A 8 1.27 18.98 -13.46
N LEU A 9 2.18 19.60 -12.72
CA LEU A 9 3.21 18.92 -11.94
C LEU A 9 2.61 18.14 -10.75
N ALA A 10 1.61 18.70 -10.08
CA ALA A 10 0.89 18.00 -9.03
C ALA A 10 0.09 16.82 -9.59
N GLY A 11 -0.61 17.02 -10.72
CA GLY A 11 -1.37 15.98 -11.40
C GLY A 11 -0.51 14.84 -11.95
N SER A 12 0.66 15.15 -12.52
CA SER A 12 1.59 14.13 -13.00
C SER A 12 2.13 13.27 -11.87
N ALA A 13 2.45 13.86 -10.71
CA ALA A 13 2.91 13.13 -9.53
C ALA A 13 1.83 12.22 -8.93
N VAL A 14 0.56 12.63 -8.92
CA VAL A 14 -0.55 11.74 -8.50
C VAL A 14 -0.71 10.58 -9.48
N ASN A 15 -0.73 10.86 -10.78
CA ASN A 15 -0.88 9.82 -11.80
C ASN A 15 0.27 8.81 -11.75
N GLU A 16 1.50 9.28 -11.55
CA GLU A 16 2.68 8.43 -11.40
C GLU A 16 2.58 7.55 -10.15
N ALA A 17 2.18 8.12 -9.00
CA ALA A 17 1.95 7.33 -7.79
C ALA A 17 0.83 6.29 -7.97
N LEU A 18 -0.24 6.65 -8.68
CA LEU A 18 -1.36 5.75 -8.97
C LEU A 18 -0.93 4.60 -9.89
N ALA A 19 -0.11 4.90 -10.91
CA ALA A 19 0.48 3.91 -11.80
C ALA A 19 1.36 2.93 -11.01
N LEU A 20 2.25 3.45 -10.15
CA LEU A 20 3.12 2.63 -9.30
C LEU A 20 2.34 1.74 -8.33
N LYS A 21 1.25 2.24 -7.73
CA LYS A 21 0.36 1.41 -6.89
C LYS A 21 -0.39 0.34 -7.68
N THR A 22 -0.76 0.64 -8.93
CA THR A 22 -1.39 -0.35 -9.82
C THR A 22 -0.41 -1.45 -10.17
N GLU A 23 0.83 -1.10 -10.54
CA GLU A 23 1.92 -2.06 -10.77
C GLU A 23 2.22 -2.89 -9.51
N ALA A 24 2.28 -2.28 -8.33
CA ALA A 24 2.46 -2.98 -7.07
C ALA A 24 1.30 -3.95 -6.79
N ALA A 25 0.06 -3.57 -7.08
CA ALA A 25 -1.10 -4.46 -6.94
C ALA A 25 -1.03 -5.66 -7.92
N GLN A 26 -0.54 -5.44 -9.15
CA GLN A 26 -0.30 -6.53 -10.10
C GLN A 26 0.81 -7.48 -9.62
N LEU A 27 1.90 -6.95 -9.07
CA LEU A 27 2.97 -7.76 -8.48
C LEU A 27 2.49 -8.54 -7.24
N GLN A 28 1.64 -7.93 -6.42
CA GLN A 28 0.99 -8.60 -5.29
C GLN A 28 0.12 -9.78 -5.74
N ALA A 29 -0.66 -9.59 -6.81
CA ALA A 29 -1.46 -10.68 -7.38
C ALA A 29 -0.58 -11.83 -7.87
N GLN A 30 0.50 -11.52 -8.61
CA GLN A 30 1.46 -12.53 -9.08
C GLN A 30 2.17 -13.27 -7.94
N ALA A 31 2.56 -12.58 -6.86
CA ALA A 31 3.11 -13.21 -5.66
C ALA A 31 2.10 -14.15 -5.01
N SER A 32 0.83 -13.71 -4.88
CA SER A 32 -0.25 -14.52 -4.33
C SER A 32 -0.49 -15.79 -5.16
N ASP A 33 -0.44 -15.70 -6.49
CA ASP A 33 -0.58 -16.85 -7.38
C ASP A 33 0.56 -17.88 -7.18
N GLN A 34 1.79 -17.40 -6.98
CA GLN A 34 2.92 -18.28 -6.68
C GLN A 34 2.78 -18.96 -5.31
N TRP A 35 2.30 -18.25 -4.30
CA TRP A 35 2.01 -18.84 -2.99
C TRP A 35 0.88 -19.87 -3.05
N ALA A 36 -0.17 -19.61 -3.82
CA ALA A 36 -1.24 -20.58 -4.06
C ALA A 36 -0.70 -21.84 -4.76
N TYR A 37 0.20 -21.68 -5.74
CA TYR A 37 0.86 -22.81 -6.40
C TYR A 37 1.73 -23.61 -5.43
N TYR A 38 2.54 -22.95 -4.61
CA TYR A 38 3.35 -23.57 -3.55
C TYR A 38 2.50 -24.42 -2.60
N GLN A 39 1.37 -23.87 -2.12
CA GLN A 39 0.46 -24.58 -1.24
C GLN A 39 -0.18 -25.78 -1.94
N ALA A 40 -0.64 -25.62 -3.18
CA ALA A 40 -1.23 -26.70 -3.95
C ALA A 40 -0.26 -27.87 -4.15
N LYS A 41 1.03 -27.58 -4.42
CA LYS A 41 2.07 -28.61 -4.54
C LYS A 41 2.37 -29.27 -3.20
N GLY A 42 2.35 -28.51 -2.11
CA GLY A 42 2.52 -29.06 -0.75
C GLY A 42 1.43 -30.05 -0.40
N ILE A 43 0.17 -29.70 -0.68
CA ILE A 43 -0.96 -30.62 -0.49
C ILE A 43 -0.77 -31.90 -1.32
N LYS A 44 -0.36 -31.78 -2.60
CA LYS A 44 -0.08 -32.96 -3.44
C LYS A 44 1.04 -33.82 -2.88
N ALA A 45 2.12 -33.22 -2.39
CA ALA A 45 3.22 -33.95 -1.76
C ALA A 45 2.76 -34.71 -0.51
N VAL A 46 2.01 -34.05 0.39
CA VAL A 46 1.44 -34.66 1.60
C VAL A 46 0.48 -35.81 1.26
N VAL A 47 -0.33 -35.66 0.21
CA VAL A 47 -1.23 -36.72 -0.28
C VAL A 47 -0.45 -37.91 -0.86
N LEU A 48 0.69 -37.68 -1.53
CA LEU A 48 1.56 -38.78 -1.96
C LEU A 48 2.26 -39.46 -0.78
N GLU A 49 2.73 -38.69 0.20
CA GLU A 49 3.33 -39.24 1.43
C GLU A 49 2.34 -40.09 2.20
N SER A 50 1.10 -39.64 2.34
CA SER A 50 0.05 -40.40 3.03
C SER A 50 -0.31 -41.69 2.29
N GLN A 51 -0.42 -41.65 0.95
CA GLN A 51 -0.63 -42.85 0.14
C GLN A 51 0.52 -43.85 0.31
N LYS A 52 1.76 -43.38 0.30
CA LYS A 52 2.94 -44.22 0.56
C LYS A 52 2.90 -44.85 1.95
N ALA A 53 2.52 -44.09 2.98
CA ALA A 53 2.37 -44.62 4.34
C ALA A 53 1.30 -45.71 4.44
N VAL A 54 0.15 -45.52 3.77
CA VAL A 54 -0.93 -46.51 3.70
C VAL A 54 -0.48 -47.79 2.98
N LEU A 55 0.20 -47.67 1.84
CA LEU A 55 0.78 -48.81 1.11
C LEU A 55 1.79 -49.59 1.96
N ALA A 56 2.66 -48.87 2.69
CA ALA A 56 3.63 -49.48 3.59
C ALA A 56 2.94 -50.27 4.72
N GLY A 57 1.86 -49.73 5.30
CA GLY A 57 1.04 -50.44 6.29
C GLY A 57 0.36 -51.70 5.74
N MET A 58 0.07 -51.74 4.44
CA MET A 58 -0.46 -52.91 3.74
C MET A 58 0.62 -53.87 3.21
N GLN A 59 1.90 -53.65 3.53
CA GLN A 59 3.05 -54.40 3.02
C GLN A 59 3.12 -54.48 1.48
N LYS A 60 2.55 -53.49 0.78
CA LYS A 60 2.61 -53.37 -0.67
C LYS A 60 3.77 -52.47 -1.07
N PRO A 61 4.57 -52.84 -2.08
CA PRO A 61 5.65 -51.99 -2.56
C PRO A 61 5.07 -50.70 -3.17
N ALA A 62 5.60 -49.55 -2.74
CA ALA A 62 5.35 -48.27 -3.41
C ALA A 62 6.09 -48.26 -4.76
N SER A 63 5.51 -47.65 -5.80
CA SER A 63 6.18 -47.54 -7.10
C SER A 63 7.43 -46.65 -7.00
N ALA A 64 8.43 -46.90 -7.86
CA ALA A 64 9.64 -46.08 -7.94
C ALA A 64 9.34 -44.61 -8.33
N ASP A 65 8.18 -44.35 -8.94
CA ASP A 65 7.73 -43.01 -9.32
C ASP A 65 7.39 -42.12 -8.11
N PHE A 66 7.11 -42.70 -6.94
CA PHE A 66 6.76 -41.93 -5.72
C PHE A 66 7.87 -40.95 -5.33
N GLU A 67 9.10 -41.44 -5.18
CA GLU A 67 10.24 -40.60 -4.78
C GLU A 67 10.55 -39.52 -5.83
N ARG A 68 10.43 -39.88 -7.11
CA ARG A 68 10.64 -38.95 -8.21
C ARG A 68 9.62 -37.81 -8.19
N ASP A 69 8.35 -38.13 -8.02
CA ASP A 69 7.27 -37.14 -8.00
C ASP A 69 7.31 -36.26 -6.76
N LEU A 70 7.75 -36.82 -5.62
CA LEU A 70 7.91 -36.10 -4.36
C LEU A 70 9.08 -35.11 -4.42
N SER A 71 10.21 -35.51 -4.99
CA SER A 71 11.34 -34.61 -5.28
C SER A 71 10.91 -33.50 -6.24
N ARG A 72 10.22 -33.84 -7.33
CA ARG A 72 9.70 -32.85 -8.30
C ARG A 72 8.81 -31.82 -7.63
N TYR A 73 7.89 -32.22 -6.75
CA TYR A 73 7.03 -31.27 -6.06
C TYR A 73 7.77 -30.38 -5.06
N LYS A 74 8.79 -30.90 -4.37
CA LYS A 74 9.65 -30.08 -3.50
C LYS A 74 10.44 -29.04 -4.31
N ASP A 75 11.00 -29.44 -5.46
CA ASP A 75 11.73 -28.52 -6.34
C ASP A 75 10.81 -27.43 -6.92
N GLU A 76 9.61 -27.82 -7.38
CA GLU A 76 8.59 -26.88 -7.85
C GLU A 76 8.11 -25.93 -6.76
N GLN A 77 7.97 -26.40 -5.51
CA GLN A 77 7.66 -25.56 -4.37
C GLN A 77 8.76 -24.53 -4.12
N GLN A 78 10.03 -24.95 -4.06
CA GLN A 78 11.14 -24.04 -3.83
C GLN A 78 11.25 -22.99 -4.95
N ALA A 79 11.04 -23.40 -6.21
CA ALA A 79 10.99 -22.48 -7.34
C ALA A 79 9.86 -21.45 -7.22
N SER A 80 8.65 -21.87 -6.83
CA SER A 80 7.52 -20.95 -6.61
C SER A 80 7.73 -20.03 -5.42
N GLN A 81 8.33 -20.51 -4.33
CA GLN A 81 8.68 -19.67 -3.19
C GLN A 81 9.66 -18.55 -3.59
N ASN A 82 10.72 -18.90 -4.32
CA ASN A 82 11.70 -17.92 -4.79
C ASN A 82 11.06 -16.87 -5.72
N ARG A 83 10.16 -17.29 -6.62
CA ARG A 83 9.42 -16.36 -7.49
C ARG A 83 8.47 -15.46 -6.70
N ALA A 84 7.76 -16.01 -5.72
CA ALA A 84 6.87 -15.23 -4.86
C ALA A 84 7.65 -14.13 -4.12
N GLN A 85 8.79 -14.49 -3.51
CA GLN A 85 9.65 -13.54 -2.81
C GLN A 85 10.22 -12.46 -3.75
N ALA A 86 10.60 -12.83 -4.98
CA ALA A 86 11.07 -11.86 -5.97
C ALA A 86 9.98 -10.85 -6.38
N PHE A 87 8.72 -11.30 -6.49
CA PHE A 87 7.58 -10.41 -6.76
C PHE A 87 7.25 -9.52 -5.55
N GLU A 88 7.35 -10.05 -4.32
CA GLU A 88 7.14 -9.26 -3.10
C GLU A 88 8.21 -8.17 -2.93
N GLN A 89 9.48 -8.47 -3.23
CA GLN A 89 10.55 -7.46 -3.21
C GLN A 89 10.28 -6.34 -4.22
N GLN A 90 9.95 -6.68 -5.47
CA GLN A 90 9.61 -5.67 -6.48
C GLN A 90 8.37 -4.86 -6.11
N ARG A 91 7.35 -5.51 -5.53
CA ARG A 91 6.16 -4.83 -5.00
C ARG A 91 6.54 -3.83 -3.94
N ASP A 92 7.38 -4.21 -2.98
CA ASP A 92 7.76 -3.37 -1.85
C ASP A 92 8.58 -2.16 -2.27
N GLU A 93 9.50 -2.34 -3.22
CA GLU A 93 10.23 -1.23 -3.85
C GLU A 93 9.26 -0.23 -4.51
N LYS A 94 8.32 -0.73 -5.32
CA LYS A 94 7.32 0.10 -6.02
C LYS A 94 6.37 0.81 -5.05
N ASN A 95 5.92 0.12 -4.00
CA ASN A 95 5.09 0.71 -2.96
C ASN A 95 5.83 1.75 -2.14
N ALA A 96 7.11 1.53 -1.81
CA ALA A 96 7.91 2.50 -1.06
C ALA A 96 8.08 3.82 -1.85
N VAL A 97 8.33 3.73 -3.16
CA VAL A 97 8.38 4.89 -4.05
C VAL A 97 7.01 5.58 -4.13
N ALA A 98 5.94 4.81 -4.33
CA ALA A 98 4.58 5.36 -4.39
C ALA A 98 4.17 6.05 -3.07
N ASP A 99 4.51 5.47 -1.92
CA ASP A 99 4.21 6.03 -0.61
C ASP A 99 5.03 7.30 -0.31
N ASP A 100 6.26 7.42 -0.80
CA ASP A 100 7.00 8.70 -0.74
C ASP A 100 6.29 9.80 -1.56
N LEU A 101 5.85 9.48 -2.78
CA LEU A 101 5.12 10.42 -3.63
C LEU A 101 3.77 10.83 -3.02
N ILE A 102 3.01 9.88 -2.44
CA ILE A 102 1.69 10.15 -1.84
C ILE A 102 1.80 10.88 -0.51
N ARG A 103 2.81 10.59 0.32
CA ARG A 103 3.01 11.33 1.58
C ARG A 103 3.14 12.84 1.34
N ARG A 104 3.84 13.25 0.27
CA ARG A 104 3.92 14.65 -0.14
C ARG A 104 2.55 15.20 -0.55
N HIS A 105 1.72 14.41 -1.22
CA HIS A 105 0.35 14.80 -1.60
C HIS A 105 -0.61 14.97 -0.42
N HIS A 106 -0.52 14.12 0.61
CA HIS A 106 -1.33 14.30 1.82
C HIS A 106 -1.04 15.65 2.50
N PHE A 107 0.23 16.06 2.57
CA PHE A 107 0.62 17.36 3.10
C PHE A 107 0.03 18.52 2.27
N PHE A 108 0.07 18.43 0.93
CA PHE A 108 -0.56 19.41 0.05
C PHE A 108 -2.09 19.47 0.22
N ALA A 109 -2.76 18.33 0.38
CA ALA A 109 -4.21 18.28 0.60
C ALA A 109 -4.61 18.95 1.92
N TYR A 110 -3.87 18.69 3.01
CA TYR A 110 -4.09 19.38 4.28
C TYR A 110 -3.80 20.89 4.16
N THR A 111 -2.74 21.27 3.46
CA THR A 111 -2.38 22.68 3.23
C THR A 111 -3.48 23.42 2.47
N VAL A 112 -4.05 22.81 1.43
CA VAL A 112 -5.16 23.39 0.66
C VAL A 112 -6.44 23.49 1.49
N ALA A 113 -6.77 22.46 2.28
CA ALA A 113 -7.92 22.50 3.19
C ALA A 113 -7.78 23.62 4.24
N LEU A 114 -6.58 23.79 4.81
CA LEU A 114 -6.28 24.82 5.80
C LEU A 114 -6.30 26.22 5.17
N LEU A 115 -5.81 26.38 3.94
CA LEU A 115 -5.94 27.62 3.18
C LEU A 115 -7.41 27.97 2.91
N GLN A 116 -8.24 26.98 2.62
CA GLN A 116 -9.67 27.18 2.36
C GLN A 116 -10.42 27.60 3.64
N VAL A 117 -10.07 27.03 4.78
CA VAL A 117 -10.59 27.46 6.10
C VAL A 117 -10.11 28.88 6.43
N ALA A 118 -8.84 29.21 6.18
CA ALA A 118 -8.30 30.56 6.42
C ALA A 118 -9.01 31.63 5.57
N ILE A 119 -9.30 31.35 4.30
CA ILE A 119 -10.05 32.26 3.41
C ILE A 119 -11.50 32.43 3.89
N ALA A 120 -12.17 31.34 4.30
CA ALA A 120 -13.53 31.39 4.83
C ALA A 120 -13.61 32.22 6.13
N LEU A 121 -12.66 32.02 7.05
CA LEU A 121 -12.55 32.80 8.28
C LEU A 121 -12.24 34.28 7.98
N GLY A 122 -11.37 34.56 7.01
CA GLY A 122 -11.10 35.93 6.54
C GLY A 122 -12.33 36.62 5.94
N ALA A 123 -13.15 35.90 5.17
CA ALA A 123 -14.39 36.41 4.60
C ALA A 123 -15.46 36.70 5.67
N VAL A 124 -15.62 35.80 6.64
CA VAL A 124 -16.51 36.01 7.80
C VAL A 124 -16.04 37.20 8.63
N ALA A 125 -14.74 37.31 8.91
CA ALA A 125 -14.18 38.46 9.64
C ALA A 125 -14.40 39.79 8.91
N ALA A 126 -14.27 39.82 7.59
CA ALA A 126 -14.52 41.01 6.76
C ALA A 126 -16.01 41.41 6.74
N LEU A 127 -16.93 40.44 6.76
CA LEU A 127 -18.37 40.71 6.70
C LEU A 127 -18.95 41.19 8.03
N THR A 128 -18.34 40.84 9.18
CA THR A 128 -19.07 40.97 10.45
C THR A 128 -19.12 42.39 11.06
N ARG A 129 -18.32 43.38 10.63
CA ARG A 129 -18.42 44.85 10.92
C ARG A 129 -19.07 45.33 12.26
N LYS A 130 -19.05 44.53 13.33
CA LYS A 130 -19.58 44.77 14.68
C LYS A 130 -18.50 44.39 15.68
N ARG A 131 -18.14 45.32 16.58
CA ARG A 131 -16.97 45.23 17.48
C ARG A 131 -16.92 43.96 18.35
N LEU A 132 -18.07 43.45 18.78
CA LEU A 132 -18.14 42.20 19.56
C LEU A 132 -17.86 40.95 18.73
N ALA A 133 -18.28 40.95 17.45
CA ALA A 133 -17.99 39.85 16.55
C ALA A 133 -16.53 39.85 16.06
N TRP A 134 -15.89 41.02 16.03
CA TRP A 134 -14.46 41.15 15.75
C TRP A 134 -13.58 40.53 16.84
N LEU A 135 -13.97 40.69 18.12
CA LEU A 135 -13.26 40.04 19.23
C LEU A 135 -13.44 38.51 19.20
N GLY A 136 -14.67 38.06 18.93
CA GLY A 136 -14.99 36.63 18.84
C GLY A 136 -14.26 35.93 17.68
N SER A 137 -14.18 36.55 16.50
CA SER A 137 -13.47 35.98 15.36
C SER A 137 -11.95 35.96 15.53
N THR A 138 -11.38 36.97 16.20
CA THR A 138 -9.93 37.03 16.47
C THR A 138 -9.50 35.99 17.51
N ALA A 139 -10.29 35.79 18.57
CA ALA A 139 -10.02 34.76 19.58
C ALA A 139 -10.09 33.36 18.98
N LEU A 140 -11.11 33.08 18.15
CA LEU A 140 -11.25 31.78 17.49
C LEU A 140 -10.15 31.54 16.45
N GLY A 141 -9.73 32.59 15.73
CA GLY A 141 -8.60 32.54 14.79
C GLY A 141 -7.26 32.25 15.47
N LEU A 142 -6.99 32.83 16.64
CA LEU A 142 -5.77 32.56 17.43
C LEU A 142 -5.72 31.13 17.96
N VAL A 143 -6.87 30.59 18.40
CA VAL A 143 -6.97 29.17 18.82
C VAL A 143 -6.68 28.24 17.64
N GLY A 144 -7.25 28.53 16.45
CA GLY A 144 -6.98 27.78 15.23
C GLY A 144 -5.50 27.84 14.80
N ALA A 145 -4.88 29.01 14.89
CA ALA A 145 -3.46 29.19 14.57
C ALA A 145 -2.54 28.46 15.56
N GLY A 146 -2.89 28.42 16.85
CA GLY A 146 -2.14 27.67 17.87
C GLY A 146 -2.16 26.16 17.64
N VAL A 147 -3.33 25.60 17.30
CA VAL A 147 -3.46 24.18 16.95
C VAL A 147 -2.68 23.85 15.67
N PHE A 148 -2.70 24.74 14.68
CA PHE A 148 -1.94 24.57 13.44
C PHE A 148 -0.42 24.54 13.68
N VAL A 149 0.11 25.47 14.47
CA VAL A 149 1.54 25.52 14.80
C VAL A 149 1.97 24.30 15.62
N TRP A 150 1.15 23.87 16.58
CA TRP A 150 1.44 22.68 17.37
C TRP A 150 1.49 21.41 16.50
N ALA A 151 0.55 21.26 15.57
CA ALA A 151 0.52 20.13 14.63
C ALA A 151 1.71 20.13 13.64
N VAL A 152 2.23 21.30 13.25
CA VAL A 152 3.39 21.43 12.36
C VAL A 152 4.72 21.18 13.10
N VAL A 153 4.78 21.47 14.40
CA VAL A 153 6.00 21.26 15.20
C VAL A 153 6.08 19.85 15.80
N ALA A 154 4.93 19.20 16.02
CA ALA A 154 4.86 17.85 16.59
C ALA A 154 4.84 16.71 15.53
N GLY A 155 4.77 17.04 14.24
CA GLY A 155 4.87 16.11 13.10
C GLY A 155 6.18 16.28 12.36
#